data_AF-A0A8S3D0J7-F1
#
_entry.id   AF-A0A8S3D0J7-F1
#
_cell.length_a   1.000
_cell.length_b   1.000
_cell.length_c   1.000
_cell.angle_alpha   90.00
_cell.angle_beta   90.00
_cell.angle_gamma   90.00
#
_symmetry.space_group_name_H-M   'P 1'
#
loop_
_entity.id
_entity.type
_entity.pdbx_description
1 polymer ?
#
loop_
_entity_poly.entity_id
_entity_poly.type
_entity_poly.pdbx_seq_one_letter_code
_entity_poly.pdbx_strand_id
1 'polypeptide(L)' 'KPTLSHIINDIAERVHQIENNGKKKQIILAVPPYDELFNTNDFEMLYEHLDGFSVMSYDFPNREPGPVAPLGKY' A
#
# COMPACT_ATOMS: atom_id res chain seq x y z
N LYS A 1 14.05 -4.52 16.44
CA LYS A 1 13.79 -5.20 15.15
C LYS A 1 13.35 -4.11 14.18
N PRO A 2 13.93 -3.98 12.98
CA PRO A 2 13.42 -3.03 12.00
C PRO A 2 11.97 -3.42 11.69
N THR A 3 11.04 -2.48 11.87
CA THR A 3 9.64 -2.64 11.48
C THR A 3 9.55 -2.57 9.95
N LEU A 4 8.53 -3.20 9.37
CA LEU A 4 8.28 -3.18 7.93
C LEU A 4 8.29 -1.74 7.37
N SER A 5 7.71 -0.80 8.13
CA SER A 5 7.64 0.62 7.76
C SER A 5 9.02 1.28 7.62
N HIS A 6 10.01 0.92 8.46
CA HIS A 6 11.37 1.45 8.32
C HIS A 6 12.05 0.96 7.03
N ILE A 7 11.87 -0.32 6.69
CA ILE A 7 12.43 -0.88 5.45
C ILE A 7 11.80 -0.20 4.23
N ILE A 8 10.49 0.00 4.25
CA ILE A 8 9.76 0.68 3.17
C ILE A 8 10.23 2.13 3.04
N ASN A 9 10.42 2.84 4.16
CA ASN A 9 10.94 4.21 4.13
C ASN A 9 12.34 4.30 3.51
N ASP A 10 13.28 3.44 3.95
CA ASP A 10 14.65 3.43 3.42
C ASP A 10 14.66 3.16 1.90
N ILE A 11 13.78 2.27 1.43
CA ILE A 11 13.61 2.00 0.00
C ILE A 11 13.05 3.25 -0.71
N ALA A 12 12.02 3.88 -0.17
CA ALA A 12 11.39 5.06 -0.76
C ALA A 12 12.39 6.21 -0.92
N GLU A 13 13.13 6.54 0.14
CA GLU A 13 14.18 7.55 0.12
C GLU A 13 15.21 7.27 -0.98
N ARG A 14 15.64 6.01 -1.13
CA ARG A 14 16.62 5.63 -2.14
C ARG A 14 16.06 5.69 -3.56
N VAL A 15 14.82 5.26 -3.77
CA VAL A 15 14.15 5.27 -5.07
C VAL A 15 13.91 6.71 -5.55
N HIS A 16 13.51 7.61 -4.66
CA HIS A 16 13.26 9.02 -5.00
C HIS A 16 14.53 9.79 -5.39
N GLN A 17 15.71 9.32 -4.98
CA GLN A 17 17.00 9.84 -5.43
C GLN A 17 17.40 9.34 -6.83
N ILE A 18 16.74 8.30 -7.35
CA ILE A 18 17.02 7.78 -8.69
C ILE A 18 16.34 8.68 -9.71
N GLU A 19 17.17 9.45 -10.43
CA GLU A 19 16.75 10.25 -11.57
C GLU A 19 17.33 9.67 -12.86
N ASN A 20 16.48 9.53 -13.88
CA ASN A 20 16.90 9.12 -15.21
C ASN A 20 16.23 10.02 -16.24
N ASN A 21 17.03 10.78 -17.00
CA ASN A 21 16.58 11.72 -18.02
C ASN A 21 15.54 12.74 -17.50
N GLY A 22 15.79 13.35 -16.33
CA GLY A 22 14.88 14.32 -15.74
C GLY A 22 13.61 13.73 -15.09
N LYS A 23 13.50 12.40 -15.03
CA LYS A 23 12.33 11.71 -14.45
C LYS A 23 12.74 11.00 -13.16
N LYS A 24 12.05 11.34 -12.07
CA LYS A 24 12.14 10.64 -10.78
C LYS A 24 11.34 9.34 -10.83
N LYS A 25 11.79 8.35 -10.06
CA LYS A 25 11.04 7.11 -9.85
C LYS A 25 9.98 7.32 -8.78
N GLN A 26 8.88 6.57 -8.90
CA GLN A 26 7.78 6.57 -7.95
C GLN A 26 7.70 5.21 -7.26
N ILE A 27 7.18 5.19 -6.05
CA ILE A 27 6.95 3.99 -5.27
C ILE A 27 5.47 3.91 -4.87
N ILE A 28 4.86 2.78 -5.18
CA ILE A 28 3.44 2.51 -4.88
C ILE A 28 3.39 1.21 -4.10
N LEU A 29 2.72 1.22 -2.95
CA LEU A 29 2.58 0.04 -2.10
C LEU A 29 1.20 -0.59 -2.27
N ALA A 30 1.15 -1.89 -2.54
CA ALA A 30 -0.11 -2.63 -2.51
C ALA A 30 -0.52 -2.93 -1.07
N VAL A 31 -1.75 -2.59 -0.68
CA VAL A 31 -2.24 -2.72 0.70
C VAL A 31 -3.59 -3.43 0.75
N PRO A 32 -3.87 -4.25 1.77
CA PRO A 32 -5.16 -4.88 1.95
C PRO A 32 -6.24 -3.84 2.31
N PRO A 33 -7.52 -4.13 2.06
CA PRO A 33 -8.63 -3.25 2.45
C PRO A 33 -9.02 -3.41 3.94
N TYR A 34 -8.39 -4.36 4.66
CA TYR A 34 -8.70 -4.70 6.05
C TYR A 34 -7.65 -4.19 7.03
N ASP A 35 -8.11 -3.60 8.12
CA ASP A 35 -7.27 -3.00 9.17
C ASP A 35 -6.38 -4.01 9.92
N GLU A 36 -6.65 -5.32 9.86
CA GLU A 36 -5.86 -6.32 10.61
C GLU A 36 -4.39 -6.42 10.14
N LEU A 37 -4.15 -6.20 8.84
CA LEU A 37 -2.83 -6.34 8.22
C LEU A 37 -2.20 -5.00 7.84
N PHE A 38 -3.00 -3.96 7.67
CA PHE A 38 -2.57 -2.60 7.37
C PHE A 38 -3.59 -1.64 7.95
N ASN A 39 -3.24 -0.99 9.05
CA ASN A 39 -4.15 -0.10 9.77
C ASN A 39 -3.81 1.38 9.51
N THR A 40 -4.58 2.27 10.13
CA THR A 40 -4.38 3.73 10.03
C THR A 40 -2.99 4.18 10.48
N ASN A 41 -2.39 3.56 11.50
CA ASN A 41 -1.05 3.94 11.94
C ASN A 41 0.02 3.55 10.91
N ASP A 42 -0.11 2.39 10.25
CA ASP A 42 0.78 2.01 9.15
C ASP A 42 0.67 2.98 7.97
N PHE A 43 -0.57 3.42 7.65
CA PHE A 43 -0.82 4.43 6.63
C PHE A 43 -0.20 5.78 7.00
N GLU A 44 -0.46 6.30 8.19
CA GLU A 44 0.06 7.59 8.67
C GLU A 44 1.60 7.61 8.73
N MET A 45 2.25 6.48 9.00
CA MET A 45 3.70 6.39 8.97
C MET A 45 4.29 6.39 7.56
N LEU A 46 3.53 5.98 6.54
CA LEU A 46 4.05 5.74 5.20
C LEU A 46 3.57 6.76 4.16
N TYR A 47 2.47 7.48 4.42
CA TYR A 47 1.86 8.37 3.42
C TYR A 47 2.76 9.53 3.00
N GLU A 48 3.69 9.98 3.86
CA GLU A 48 4.65 11.05 3.54
C GLU A 48 5.80 10.56 2.66
N HIS A 49 6.02 9.24 2.61
CA HIS A 49 7.18 8.64 1.95
C HIS A 49 6.82 7.93 0.64
N LEU A 50 5.54 7.60 0.40
CA LEU A 50 5.11 6.86 -0.78
C LEU A 50 4.32 7.76 -1.74
N ASP A 51 4.43 7.50 -3.05
CA ASP A 51 3.68 8.23 -4.07
C ASP A 51 2.23 7.76 -4.20
N GLY A 52 1.91 6.59 -3.64
CA GLY A 52 0.55 6.08 -3.64
C GLY A 52 0.39 4.71 -3.01
N PHE A 53 -0.88 4.34 -2.84
CA PHE A 53 -1.30 3.05 -2.32
C PHE A 53 -2.26 2.38 -3.29
N SER A 54 -1.94 1.15 -3.68
CA SER A 54 -2.80 0.30 -4.49
C SER A 54 -3.64 -0.58 -3.57
N VAL A 55 -4.85 -0.12 -3.24
CA VAL A 55 -5.75 -0.85 -2.35
C VAL A 55 -6.27 -2.10 -3.07
N MET A 56 -6.03 -3.28 -2.48
CA MET A 56 -6.46 -4.58 -3.01
C MET A 56 -7.95 -4.80 -2.67
N SER A 57 -8.84 -3.98 -3.21
CA SER A 57 -10.29 -4.04 -2.99
C SER A 57 -10.96 -5.18 -3.78
N TYR A 58 -10.38 -6.37 -3.71
CA TYR A 58 -10.83 -7.60 -4.35
C TYR A 58 -10.45 -8.79 -3.47
N ASP A 59 -10.88 -10.00 -3.87
CA ASP A 59 -10.68 -11.23 -3.10
C ASP A 59 -11.27 -11.17 -1.68
N PHE A 60 -12.43 -10.51 -1.55
CA PHE A 60 -13.18 -10.50 -0.30
C PHE A 60 -13.62 -11.93 0.06
N PRO A 61 -13.46 -12.36 1.33
CA PRO A 61 -13.76 -13.72 1.75
C PRO A 61 -15.28 -13.94 1.68
N ASN A 62 -15.70 -14.79 0.74
CA ASN A 62 -17.09 -15.18 0.58
C ASN A 62 -17.26 -16.66 0.96
N ARG A 63 -18.19 -16.95 1.86
CA ARG A 63 -18.55 -18.33 2.22
C ARG A 63 -19.44 -19.00 1.17
N GLU A 64 -20.19 -18.20 0.42
CA GLU A 64 -21.07 -18.64 -0.66
C GLU A 64 -20.60 -18.02 -1.99
N PRO A 65 -20.88 -18.64 -3.15
CA PRO A 65 -20.55 -18.05 -4.45
C PRO A 65 -21.14 -16.64 -4.57
N GLY A 66 -20.28 -15.65 -4.80
CA GLY A 66 -20.66 -14.25 -4.85
C GLY A 66 -19.55 -13.37 -5.41
N PRO A 67 -19.82 -12.06 -5.60
CA PRO A 67 -18.84 -11.14 -6.14
C PRO A 67 -17.65 -10.99 -5.19
N VAL A 68 -16.44 -11.16 -5.72
CA VAL A 68 -15.17 -11.06 -4.97
C VAL A 68 -14.71 -9.61 -4.76
N ALA A 69 -15.41 -8.63 -5.31
CA ALA A 69 -15.12 -7.19 -5.20
C ALA A 69 -16.43 -6.36 -5.23
N PRO A 70 -17.27 -6.48 -4.19
CA PRO A 70 -18.56 -5.79 -4.15
C PRO A 70 -18.38 -4.29 -3.90
N LEU A 71 -19.10 -3.45 -4.64
CA LEU A 71 -19.02 -1.98 -4.55
C LEU A 71 -20.07 -1.38 -3.58
N GLY A 72 -20.58 -2.15 -2.61
CA GLY A 72 -21.68 -1.74 -1.72
C GLY A 72 -21.85 -2.62 -0.47
N LYS A 73 -22.85 -2.30 0.36
CA LYS A 73 -23.11 -3.02 1.62
C LYS A 73 -23.68 -4.42 1.36
N TYR A 74 -23.12 -5.40 2.07
CA TYR A 74 -23.89 -6.53 2.61
C TYR A 74 -24.53 -6.10 3.93
#